data_AF-A0A7Y8FZ47-F1
#
_entry.id   AF-A0A7Y8FZ47-F1
#
_cell.length_a   1.000
_cell.length_b   1.000
_cell.length_c   1.000
_cell.angle_alpha   90.00
_cell.angle_beta   90.00
_cell.angle_gamma   90.00
#
_symmetry.space_group_name_H-M   'P 1'
#
loop_
_entity.id
_entity.type
_entity.pdbx_description
1 polymer ?
#
loop_
_entity_poly.entity_id
_entity_poly.type
_entity_poly.pdbx_seq_one_letter_code
_entity_poly.pdbx_strand_id
1 'polypeptide(L)'
;MDKLLLTAFLTALAGFITAALSIVKLVNDKESKTTEFRQAWTESARSALSNLIAKINSHASALVSFKNAHKNLHSTAGKASTASGDYEKEMLKSVLDFQYEILHKSFDISSNLRREVDQAYASVRLHFKPDDSDLVRIENKFDFCMGKISDINREEDSQKWSVYKEQIHSATNEITASSRILLKTEWEKVKLGEPAYKRTKKWSVWVCAVMLFVLVTIGAHALISFTKSGSGAEVRSPISTESLGK
;
A
#
# COMPACT_ATOMS: atom_id res chain seq x y z
N MET A 1 9.69 0.89 -60.46
CA MET A 1 9.42 0.05 -59.27
C MET A 1 10.08 0.64 -58.02
N ASP A 2 11.26 1.25 -58.15
CA ASP A 2 12.08 1.69 -57.02
C ASP A 2 11.48 2.82 -56.16
N LYS A 3 10.73 3.77 -56.75
CA LYS A 3 9.98 4.79 -55.98
C LYS A 3 8.88 4.17 -55.10
N LEU A 4 8.22 3.12 -55.58
CA LEU A 4 7.18 2.41 -54.84
C LEU A 4 7.79 1.69 -53.61
N LEU A 5 8.98 1.11 -53.80
CA LEU A 5 9.73 0.40 -52.76
C LEU A 5 10.22 1.35 -51.66
N LEU A 6 10.74 2.53 -52.04
CA LEU A 6 11.14 3.57 -51.09
C LEU A 6 9.95 4.10 -50.29
N THR A 7 8.83 4.41 -50.95
CA THR A 7 7.61 4.87 -50.25
C THR A 7 7.06 3.80 -49.31
N ALA A 8 6.99 2.54 -49.74
CA ALA A 8 6.56 1.42 -48.90
C ALA A 8 7.47 1.24 -47.67
N PHE A 9 8.79 1.38 -47.85
CA PHE A 9 9.74 1.35 -46.74
C PHE A 9 9.51 2.48 -45.74
N LEU A 10 9.35 3.72 -46.22
CA LEU A 10 9.11 4.88 -45.34
C LEU A 10 7.79 4.73 -44.55
N THR A 11 6.73 4.23 -45.18
CA THR A 11 5.46 3.95 -44.50
C THR A 11 5.61 2.84 -43.45
N ALA A 12 6.33 1.75 -43.78
CA ALA A 12 6.60 0.67 -42.84
C ALA A 12 7.45 1.14 -41.65
N LEU A 13 8.45 1.99 -41.90
CA LEU A 13 9.29 2.58 -40.86
C LEU A 13 8.47 3.48 -39.92
N ALA A 14 7.62 4.34 -40.48
CA ALA A 14 6.73 5.18 -39.69
C ALA A 14 5.80 4.34 -38.81
N GLY A 15 5.15 3.31 -39.39
CA GLY A 15 4.30 2.38 -38.65
C GLY A 15 5.05 1.61 -37.55
N PHE A 16 6.29 1.20 -37.83
CA PHE A 16 7.15 0.55 -36.84
C PHE A 16 7.51 1.48 -35.67
N ILE A 17 7.89 2.73 -35.94
CA ILE A 17 8.19 3.72 -34.90
C ILE A 17 6.94 3.94 -34.02
N THR A 18 5.76 4.11 -34.63
CA THR A 18 4.50 4.24 -33.88
C THR A 18 4.23 3.02 -33.02
N ALA A 19 4.41 1.81 -33.54
CA ALA A 19 4.24 0.56 -32.78
C ALA A 19 5.22 0.46 -31.61
N ALA A 20 6.50 0.77 -31.84
CA ALA A 20 7.54 0.75 -30.81
C ALA A 20 7.24 1.75 -29.68
N LEU A 21 6.86 2.99 -30.02
CA LEU A 21 6.47 4.00 -29.04
C LEU A 21 5.22 3.58 -28.25
N SER A 22 4.25 2.93 -28.90
CA SER A 22 3.05 2.40 -28.25
C SER A 22 3.38 1.30 -27.22
N ILE A 23 4.28 0.37 -27.55
CA ILE A 23 4.74 -0.68 -26.63
C ILE A 23 5.44 -0.07 -25.42
N VAL A 24 6.36 0.88 -25.64
CA VAL A 24 7.06 1.56 -24.54
C VAL A 24 6.07 2.27 -23.62
N LYS A 25 5.09 2.98 -24.19
CA LYS A 25 4.03 3.63 -23.41
C LYS A 25 3.24 2.63 -22.58
N LEU A 26 2.80 1.51 -23.17
CA LEU A 26 2.01 0.49 -22.46
C LEU A 26 2.80 -0.16 -21.32
N VAL A 27 4.08 -0.43 -21.55
CA VAL A 27 5.00 -0.94 -20.52
C VAL A 27 5.17 0.08 -19.39
N ASN A 28 5.37 1.34 -19.71
CA ASN A 28 5.51 2.40 -18.71
C ASN A 28 4.22 2.60 -17.91
N ASP A 29 3.06 2.62 -18.58
CA ASP A 29 1.76 2.77 -17.94
C ASP A 29 1.47 1.61 -16.97
N LYS A 30 1.86 0.38 -17.33
CA LYS A 30 1.73 -0.78 -16.44
C LYS A 30 2.69 -0.71 -15.25
N GLU A 31 3.96 -0.33 -15.44
CA GLU A 31 4.92 -0.15 -14.34
C GLU A 31 4.44 0.93 -13.36
N SER A 32 3.96 2.04 -13.91
CA SER A 32 3.41 3.16 -13.14
C SER A 32 2.23 2.71 -12.28
N LYS A 33 1.21 2.08 -12.88
CA LYS A 33 0.02 1.59 -12.15
C LYS A 33 0.35 0.53 -11.11
N THR A 34 1.25 -0.40 -11.44
CA THR A 34 1.65 -1.45 -10.48
C THR A 34 2.36 -0.84 -9.27
N THR A 35 3.20 0.17 -9.51
CA THR A 35 3.87 0.92 -8.44
C THR A 35 2.86 1.68 -7.59
N GLU A 36 1.90 2.35 -8.22
CA GLU A 36 0.81 3.06 -7.55
C GLU A 36 -0.03 2.13 -6.65
N PHE A 37 -0.47 0.97 -7.17
CA PHE A 37 -1.22 -0.01 -6.37
C PHE A 37 -0.43 -0.55 -5.18
N ARG A 38 0.89 -0.75 -5.36
CA ARG A 38 1.77 -1.21 -4.28
C ARG A 38 1.97 -0.13 -3.20
N GLN A 39 2.08 1.13 -3.60
CA GLN A 39 2.13 2.26 -2.67
C GLN A 39 0.80 2.40 -1.91
N ALA A 40 -0.33 2.30 -2.61
CA ALA A 40 -1.66 2.35 -2.01
C ALA A 40 -1.87 1.23 -0.98
N TRP A 41 -1.48 -0.01 -1.32
CA TRP A 41 -1.53 -1.13 -0.38
C TRP A 41 -0.59 -0.93 0.82
N THR A 42 0.61 -0.38 0.61
CA THR A 42 1.55 -0.10 1.72
C THR A 42 0.98 0.96 2.66
N GLU A 43 0.33 1.99 2.12
CA GLU A 43 -0.31 3.04 2.91
C GLU A 43 -1.52 2.49 3.69
N SER A 44 -2.36 1.66 3.06
CA SER A 44 -3.49 1.04 3.75
C SER A 44 -3.03 0.10 4.86
N ALA A 45 -1.97 -0.68 4.64
CA ALA A 45 -1.36 -1.54 5.65
C ALA A 45 -0.78 -0.72 6.83
N ARG A 46 -0.08 0.39 6.54
CA ARG A 46 0.42 1.32 7.57
C ARG A 46 -0.73 1.91 8.39
N SER A 47 -1.80 2.32 7.72
CA SER A 47 -3.00 2.83 8.38
C SER A 47 -3.63 1.78 9.29
N ALA A 48 -3.83 0.54 8.81
CA ALA A 48 -4.38 -0.57 9.59
C ALA A 48 -3.57 -0.85 10.87
N LEU A 49 -2.24 -0.91 10.76
CA LEU A 49 -1.34 -1.12 11.90
C LEU A 49 -1.41 0.03 12.90
N SER A 50 -1.38 1.28 12.42
CA SER A 50 -1.48 2.46 13.29
C SER A 50 -2.82 2.54 14.02
N ASN A 51 -3.91 2.19 13.34
CA ASN A 51 -5.25 2.09 13.93
C ASN A 51 -5.29 1.01 15.00
N LEU A 52 -4.74 -0.19 14.75
CA LEU A 52 -4.68 -1.25 15.75
C LEU A 52 -3.95 -0.78 17.03
N ILE A 53 -2.75 -0.19 16.88
CA ILE A 53 -1.94 0.33 17.99
C ILE A 53 -2.72 1.39 18.79
N ALA A 54 -3.37 2.33 18.10
CA ALA A 54 -4.14 3.39 18.73
C ALA A 54 -5.34 2.82 19.50
N LYS A 55 -6.12 1.93 18.87
CA LYS A 55 -7.33 1.36 19.48
C LYS A 55 -7.01 0.49 20.70
N ILE A 56 -5.90 -0.26 20.70
CA ILE A 56 -5.46 -1.02 21.89
C ILE A 56 -5.17 -0.06 23.06
N ASN A 57 -4.37 0.98 22.82
CA ASN A 57 -4.02 1.96 23.87
C ASN A 57 -5.24 2.74 24.37
N SER A 58 -6.13 3.15 23.46
CA SER A 58 -7.39 3.81 23.80
C SER A 58 -8.29 2.90 24.62
N HIS A 59 -8.43 1.62 24.25
CA HIS A 59 -9.23 0.66 25.00
C HIS A 59 -8.66 0.43 26.40
N ALA A 60 -7.35 0.22 26.52
CA ALA A 60 -6.70 0.07 27.83
C ALA A 60 -6.93 1.31 28.72
N SER A 61 -6.79 2.51 28.15
CA SER A 61 -7.02 3.77 28.88
C SER A 61 -8.49 3.94 29.29
N ALA A 62 -9.42 3.68 28.37
CA ALA A 62 -10.86 3.76 28.65
C ALA A 62 -11.29 2.76 29.72
N LEU A 63 -10.75 1.54 29.68
CA LEU A 63 -11.06 0.52 30.66
C LEU A 63 -10.57 0.90 32.06
N VAL A 64 -9.34 1.43 32.18
CA VAL A 64 -8.84 1.94 33.47
C VAL A 64 -9.70 3.10 33.97
N SER A 65 -10.11 4.01 33.09
CA SER A 65 -11.02 5.11 33.46
C SER A 65 -12.39 4.59 33.93
N PHE A 66 -12.95 3.60 33.26
CA PHE A 66 -14.19 2.92 33.68
C PHE A 66 -14.05 2.29 35.06
N LYS A 67 -12.97 1.53 35.32
CA LYS A 67 -12.70 0.90 36.62
C LYS A 67 -12.54 1.94 37.73
N ASN A 68 -11.86 3.05 37.46
CA ASN A 68 -11.75 4.17 38.40
C ASN A 68 -13.11 4.84 38.67
N ALA A 69 -13.93 5.08 37.63
CA ALA A 69 -15.28 5.63 37.79
C ALA A 69 -16.15 4.71 38.65
N HIS A 70 -16.10 3.40 38.41
CA HIS A 70 -16.82 2.38 39.18
C HIS A 70 -16.39 2.39 40.65
N LYS A 71 -15.09 2.42 40.92
CA LYS A 71 -14.53 2.50 42.29
C LYS A 71 -14.97 3.77 43.02
N ASN A 72 -14.96 4.91 42.33
CA ASN A 72 -15.40 6.19 42.89
C ASN A 72 -16.90 6.19 43.22
N LEU A 73 -17.74 5.61 42.34
CA LEU A 73 -19.17 5.45 42.58
C LEU A 73 -19.43 4.63 43.84
N HIS A 74 -18.79 3.46 43.96
CA HIS A 74 -18.93 2.59 45.12
C HIS A 74 -18.50 3.29 46.43
N SER A 75 -17.40 4.04 46.39
CA SER A 75 -16.92 4.83 47.54
C SER A 75 -17.91 5.93 47.95
N THR A 76 -18.45 6.67 46.98
CA THR A 76 -19.45 7.72 47.25
C THR A 76 -20.76 7.14 47.76
N ALA A 77 -21.21 6.00 47.20
CA ALA A 77 -22.44 5.33 47.63
C ALA A 77 -22.34 4.85 49.09
N GLY A 78 -21.17 4.33 49.48
CA GLY A 78 -20.89 3.98 50.87
C GLY A 78 -20.91 5.17 51.84
N LYS A 79 -20.50 6.37 51.39
CA LYS A 79 -20.61 7.59 52.21
C LYS A 79 -22.05 8.07 52.33
N ALA A 80 -22.80 8.03 51.22
CA ALA A 80 -24.21 8.43 51.18
C ALA A 80 -25.09 7.61 52.13
N SER A 81 -24.82 6.31 52.29
CA SER A 81 -25.55 5.46 53.22
C SER A 81 -25.29 5.80 54.70
N THR A 82 -24.14 6.38 55.02
CA THR A 82 -23.77 6.80 56.39
C THR A 82 -24.06 8.27 56.72
N ALA A 83 -24.55 9.04 55.75
CA ALA A 83 -24.82 10.46 55.92
C ALA A 83 -25.99 10.69 56.88
N SER A 84 -25.81 11.56 57.87
CA SER A 84 -26.80 11.82 58.92
C SER A 84 -27.70 13.02 58.61
N GLY A 85 -27.22 13.99 57.82
CA GLY A 85 -27.95 15.23 57.51
C GLY A 85 -28.69 15.22 56.17
N ASP A 86 -29.90 15.78 56.14
CA ASP A 86 -30.74 15.84 54.92
C ASP A 86 -30.08 16.62 53.77
N TYR A 87 -29.39 17.73 54.10
CA TYR A 87 -28.61 18.49 53.12
C TYR A 87 -27.46 17.68 52.51
N GLU A 88 -26.74 16.93 53.35
CA GLU A 88 -25.60 16.10 52.92
C GLU A 88 -26.07 14.94 52.03
N LYS A 89 -27.20 14.32 52.36
CA LYS A 89 -27.83 13.28 51.54
C LYS A 89 -28.22 13.80 50.16
N GLU A 90 -28.85 14.96 50.07
CA GLU A 90 -29.27 15.55 48.79
C GLU A 90 -28.05 15.91 47.92
N MET A 91 -27.01 16.49 48.51
CA MET A 91 -25.75 16.75 47.81
C MET A 91 -25.10 15.46 47.30
N LEU A 92 -24.99 14.43 48.14
CA LEU A 92 -24.38 13.15 47.76
C LEU A 92 -25.20 12.42 46.68
N LYS A 93 -26.52 12.54 46.70
CA LYS A 93 -27.40 12.01 45.66
C LYS A 93 -27.09 12.67 44.30
N SER A 94 -26.99 13.99 44.25
CA SER A 94 -26.60 14.71 43.02
C SER A 94 -25.24 14.25 42.48
N VAL A 95 -24.26 14.03 43.38
CA VAL A 95 -22.94 13.50 43.00
C VAL A 95 -23.04 12.06 42.48
N LEU A 96 -23.87 11.22 43.11
CA LEU A 96 -24.08 9.83 42.67
C LEU A 96 -24.72 9.77 41.29
N ASP A 97 -25.74 10.58 41.03
CA ASP A 97 -26.41 10.66 39.72
C ASP A 97 -25.40 11.06 38.63
N PHE A 98 -24.54 12.04 38.92
CA PHE A 98 -23.47 12.44 38.01
C PHE A 98 -22.42 11.34 37.79
N GLN A 99 -22.00 10.64 38.86
CA GLN A 99 -21.03 9.54 38.75
C GLN A 99 -21.61 8.34 37.99
N TYR A 100 -22.90 8.05 38.14
CA TYR A 100 -23.60 7.02 37.39
C TYR A 100 -23.60 7.31 35.89
N GLU A 101 -23.89 8.56 35.51
CA GLU A 101 -23.82 9.02 34.12
C GLU A 101 -22.41 8.88 33.52
N ILE A 102 -21.37 9.23 34.28
CA ILE A 102 -19.98 9.03 33.86
C ILE A 102 -19.68 7.54 33.69
N LEU A 103 -20.09 6.71 34.65
CA LEU A 103 -19.85 5.27 34.61
C LEU A 103 -20.48 4.66 33.36
N HIS A 104 -21.75 4.97 33.08
CA HIS A 104 -22.46 4.50 31.90
C HIS A 104 -21.73 4.89 30.60
N LYS A 105 -21.39 6.18 30.45
CA LYS A 105 -20.65 6.65 29.27
C LYS A 105 -19.29 5.97 29.12
N SER A 106 -18.57 5.78 30.22
CA SER A 106 -17.27 5.10 30.19
C SER A 106 -17.37 3.61 29.83
N PHE A 107 -18.45 2.95 30.24
CA PHE A 107 -18.77 1.58 29.83
C PHE A 107 -19.04 1.49 28.32
N ASP A 108 -19.88 2.37 27.79
CA ASP A 108 -20.20 2.43 26.35
C ASP A 108 -18.94 2.66 25.51
N ILE A 109 -18.10 3.62 25.93
CA ILE A 109 -16.82 3.90 25.27
C ILE A 109 -15.92 2.66 25.30
N SER A 110 -15.77 2.01 26.45
CA SER A 110 -14.91 0.83 26.58
C SER A 110 -15.42 -0.34 25.73
N SER A 111 -16.73 -0.58 25.70
CA SER A 111 -17.33 -1.67 24.93
C SER A 111 -17.23 -1.44 23.42
N ASN A 112 -17.42 -0.19 22.97
CA ASN A 112 -17.23 0.16 21.56
C ASN A 112 -15.75 0.02 21.14
N LEU A 113 -14.83 0.52 21.97
CA LEU A 113 -13.39 0.39 21.70
C LEU A 113 -12.93 -1.06 21.60
N ARG A 114 -13.50 -1.98 22.38
CA ARG A 114 -13.23 -3.41 22.23
C ARG A 114 -13.55 -3.91 20.82
N ARG A 115 -14.72 -3.57 20.30
CA ARG A 115 -15.14 -3.94 18.94
C ARG A 115 -14.23 -3.32 17.88
N GLU A 116 -13.82 -2.07 18.08
CA GLU A 116 -12.90 -1.37 17.18
C GLU A 116 -11.50 -2.01 17.18
N VAL A 117 -11.02 -2.51 18.31
CA VAL A 117 -9.78 -3.29 18.39
C VAL A 117 -9.89 -4.56 17.56
N ASP A 118 -10.97 -5.32 17.72
CA ASP A 118 -11.19 -6.56 16.97
C ASP A 118 -11.26 -6.30 15.45
N GLN A 119 -11.95 -5.23 15.04
CA GLN A 119 -12.03 -4.82 13.64
C GLN A 119 -10.67 -4.37 13.09
N ALA A 120 -9.91 -3.57 13.84
CA ALA A 120 -8.59 -3.13 13.44
C ALA A 120 -7.62 -4.32 13.31
N TYR A 121 -7.70 -5.29 14.22
CA TYR A 121 -6.90 -6.50 14.17
C TYR A 121 -7.24 -7.37 12.95
N ALA A 122 -8.53 -7.59 12.68
CA ALA A 122 -8.98 -8.29 11.47
C ALA A 122 -8.47 -7.60 10.20
N SER A 123 -8.53 -6.26 10.15
CA SER A 123 -7.99 -5.49 9.02
C SER A 123 -6.49 -5.72 8.81
N VAL A 124 -5.69 -5.73 9.88
CA VAL A 124 -4.26 -6.05 9.80
C VAL A 124 -4.05 -7.46 9.24
N ARG A 125 -4.76 -8.48 9.76
CA ARG A 125 -4.63 -9.87 9.30
C ARG A 125 -4.98 -10.05 7.82
N LEU A 126 -5.92 -9.26 7.30
CA LEU A 126 -6.31 -9.31 5.88
C LEU A 126 -5.29 -8.67 4.94
N HIS A 127 -4.42 -7.78 5.43
CA HIS A 127 -3.37 -7.19 4.60
C HIS A 127 -2.21 -8.14 4.37
N PHE A 128 -1.87 -8.96 5.37
CA PHE A 128 -0.65 -9.78 5.38
C PHE A 128 -0.97 -11.25 5.11
N LYS A 129 0.06 -11.99 4.68
CA LYS A 129 -0.09 -13.43 4.44
C LYS A 129 -0.20 -14.17 5.77
N PRO A 130 -0.99 -15.25 5.83
CA PRO A 130 -0.92 -16.17 6.96
C PRO A 130 0.50 -16.73 7.10
N ASP A 131 0.93 -16.97 8.34
CA ASP A 131 2.21 -17.58 8.71
C ASP A 131 3.49 -16.78 8.35
N ASP A 132 3.35 -15.47 8.10
CA ASP A 132 4.53 -14.59 8.00
C ASP A 132 5.18 -14.41 9.38
N SER A 133 6.47 -14.73 9.50
CA SER A 133 7.20 -14.66 10.77
C SER A 133 7.16 -13.27 11.42
N ASP A 134 7.14 -12.22 10.60
CA ASP A 134 7.07 -10.83 11.08
C ASP A 134 5.66 -10.50 11.59
N LEU A 135 4.61 -11.06 10.96
CA LEU A 135 3.22 -10.92 11.41
C LEU A 135 2.98 -11.69 12.71
N VAL A 136 3.49 -12.90 12.84
CA VAL A 136 3.36 -13.73 14.06
C VAL A 136 3.89 -12.98 15.30
N ARG A 137 4.94 -12.17 15.14
CA ARG A 137 5.44 -11.32 16.25
C ARG A 137 4.42 -10.26 16.68
N ILE A 138 3.70 -9.67 15.72
CA ILE A 138 2.62 -8.71 15.99
C ILE A 138 1.44 -9.43 16.65
N GLU A 139 1.03 -10.59 16.14
CA GLU A 139 -0.08 -11.39 16.70
C GLU A 139 0.20 -11.80 18.15
N ASN A 140 1.39 -12.31 18.45
CA ASN A 140 1.77 -12.66 19.83
C ASN A 140 1.71 -11.47 20.80
N LYS A 141 2.11 -10.27 20.34
CA LYS A 141 2.05 -9.06 21.16
C LYS A 141 0.63 -8.52 21.28
N PHE A 142 -0.20 -8.69 20.26
CA PHE A 142 -1.63 -8.42 20.34
C PHE A 142 -2.30 -9.31 21.40
N ASP A 143 -2.05 -10.62 21.37
CA ASP A 143 -2.60 -11.56 22.35
C ASP A 143 -2.15 -11.22 23.78
N PHE A 144 -0.88 -10.84 23.95
CA PHE A 144 -0.39 -10.33 25.23
C PHE A 144 -1.18 -9.10 25.70
N CYS A 145 -1.42 -8.12 24.82
CA CYS A 145 -2.22 -6.94 25.14
C CYS A 145 -3.64 -7.30 25.55
N MET A 146 -4.29 -8.20 24.81
CA MET A 146 -5.64 -8.66 25.11
C MET A 146 -5.70 -9.44 26.43
N GLY A 147 -4.68 -10.25 26.73
CA GLY A 147 -4.50 -10.88 28.03
C GLY A 147 -4.43 -9.86 29.16
N LYS A 148 -3.63 -8.81 29.00
CA LYS A 148 -3.52 -7.72 30.00
C LYS A 148 -4.80 -6.91 30.15
N ILE A 149 -5.55 -6.70 29.07
CA ILE A 149 -6.89 -6.09 29.13
C ILE A 149 -7.85 -6.97 29.93
N SER A 150 -7.78 -8.29 29.77
CA SER A 150 -8.53 -9.23 30.61
C SER A 150 -8.09 -9.18 32.08
N ASP A 151 -6.79 -9.04 32.35
CA ASP A 151 -6.26 -8.91 33.71
C ASP A 151 -6.81 -7.64 34.39
N ILE A 152 -6.85 -6.50 33.69
CA ILE A 152 -7.45 -5.25 34.20
C ILE A 152 -8.93 -5.45 34.58
N ASN A 153 -9.70 -6.18 33.77
CA ASN A 153 -11.10 -6.46 34.07
C ASN A 153 -11.27 -7.23 35.39
N ARG A 154 -10.41 -8.21 35.63
CA ARG A 154 -10.48 -9.12 36.80
C ARG A 154 -9.87 -8.52 38.06
N GLU A 155 -8.92 -7.60 37.93
CA GLU A 155 -8.19 -7.04 39.06
C GLU A 155 -9.02 -5.97 39.79
N GLU A 156 -8.96 -5.97 41.12
CA GLU A 156 -9.63 -5.00 41.99
C GLU A 156 -8.68 -3.91 42.48
N ASP A 157 -7.39 -4.21 42.55
CA ASP A 157 -6.37 -3.26 42.96
C ASP A 157 -6.10 -2.20 41.88
N SER A 158 -6.45 -0.95 42.21
CA SER A 158 -6.25 0.21 41.33
C SER A 158 -4.79 0.50 40.99
N GLN A 159 -3.84 0.12 41.84
CA GLN A 159 -2.41 0.31 41.53
C GLN A 159 -1.93 -0.62 40.42
N LYS A 160 -2.50 -1.83 40.32
CA LYS A 160 -2.12 -2.78 39.26
C LYS A 160 -2.71 -2.40 37.91
N TRP A 161 -3.86 -1.72 37.87
CA TRP A 161 -4.46 -1.25 36.61
C TRP A 161 -3.51 -0.35 35.81
N SER A 162 -2.79 0.56 36.50
CA SER A 162 -1.82 1.44 35.85
C SER A 162 -0.59 0.65 35.36
N VAL A 163 -0.14 -0.33 36.12
CA VAL A 163 0.97 -1.23 35.73
C VAL A 163 0.60 -2.02 34.48
N TYR A 164 -0.60 -2.62 34.42
CA TYR A 164 -1.04 -3.35 33.23
C TYR A 164 -1.22 -2.43 32.02
N LYS A 165 -1.74 -1.22 32.22
CA LYS A 165 -1.80 -0.21 31.16
C LYS A 165 -0.42 0.12 30.59
N GLU A 166 0.59 0.28 31.45
CA GLU A 166 1.96 0.55 31.01
C GLU A 166 2.57 -0.65 30.26
N GLN A 167 2.30 -1.87 30.73
CA GLN A 167 2.72 -3.10 30.03
C GLN A 167 2.08 -3.20 28.64
N ILE A 168 0.81 -2.83 28.50
CA ILE A 168 0.12 -2.75 27.20
C ILE A 168 0.80 -1.68 26.33
N HIS A 169 1.06 -0.49 26.87
CA HIS A 169 1.72 0.57 26.12
C HIS A 169 3.09 0.13 25.58
N SER A 170 3.91 -0.46 26.44
CA SER A 170 5.21 -1.05 26.05
C SER A 170 5.06 -2.11 24.95
N ALA A 171 4.10 -3.03 25.09
CA ALA A 171 3.84 -4.05 24.06
C ALA A 171 3.38 -3.43 22.72
N THR A 172 2.60 -2.36 22.73
CA THR A 172 2.22 -1.65 21.50
C THR A 172 3.39 -0.93 20.83
N ASN A 173 4.40 -0.51 21.60
CA ASN A 173 5.66 0.01 21.04
C ASN A 173 6.46 -1.12 20.35
N GLU A 174 6.43 -2.34 20.88
CA GLU A 174 7.00 -3.51 20.21
C GLU A 174 6.24 -3.90 18.94
N ILE A 175 4.90 -3.78 18.93
CA ILE A 175 4.08 -3.91 17.72
C ILE A 175 4.53 -2.88 16.68
N THR A 176 4.75 -1.62 17.10
CA THR A 176 5.24 -0.56 16.22
C THR A 176 6.61 -0.90 15.63
N ALA A 177 7.54 -1.41 16.44
CA ALA A 177 8.87 -1.81 15.95
C ALA A 177 8.79 -2.95 14.93
N SER A 178 7.98 -3.97 15.21
CA SER A 178 7.77 -5.12 14.31
C SER A 178 7.07 -4.69 13.01
N SER A 179 6.08 -3.81 13.12
CA SER A 179 5.38 -3.19 11.98
C SER A 179 6.32 -2.47 11.03
N ARG A 180 7.29 -1.71 11.57
CA ARG A 180 8.30 -1.00 10.75
C ARG A 180 9.18 -1.96 9.97
N ILE A 181 9.56 -3.08 10.57
CA ILE A 181 10.37 -4.11 9.92
C ILE A 181 9.56 -4.77 8.80
N LEU A 182 8.35 -5.23 9.12
CA LEU A 182 7.43 -5.84 8.15
C LEU A 182 7.18 -4.93 6.94
N LEU A 183 6.82 -3.67 7.18
CA LEU A 183 6.59 -2.69 6.11
C LEU A 183 7.86 -2.38 5.30
N LYS A 184 9.04 -2.40 5.93
CA LYS A 184 10.31 -2.20 5.23
C LYS A 184 10.60 -3.37 4.29
N THR A 185 10.43 -4.59 4.77
CA THR A 185 10.60 -5.81 3.96
C THR A 185 9.69 -5.79 2.74
N GLU A 186 8.41 -5.44 2.93
CA GLU A 186 7.45 -5.33 1.82
C GLU A 186 7.79 -4.18 0.87
N TRP A 187 8.22 -3.03 1.39
CA TRP A 187 8.67 -1.90 0.57
C TRP A 187 9.87 -2.23 -0.31
N GLU A 188 10.84 -2.98 0.22
CA GLU A 188 12.00 -3.45 -0.55
C GLU A 188 11.56 -4.42 -1.65
N LYS A 189 10.60 -5.33 -1.39
CA LYS A 189 10.00 -6.18 -2.43
C LYS A 189 9.29 -5.35 -3.50
N VAL A 190 8.55 -4.31 -3.12
CA VAL A 190 7.88 -3.38 -4.04
C VAL A 190 8.88 -2.67 -4.94
N LYS A 191 9.99 -2.16 -4.39
CA LYS A 191 11.08 -1.52 -5.15
C LYS A 191 11.79 -2.49 -6.10
N LEU A 192 11.97 -3.73 -5.68
CA LEU A 192 12.52 -4.77 -6.54
C LEU A 192 11.58 -5.11 -7.69
N GLY A 193 10.28 -4.80 -7.60
CA GLY A 193 9.31 -5.01 -8.67
C GLY A 193 9.11 -6.49 -9.02
N GLU A 194 8.36 -6.75 -10.09
CA GLU A 194 8.03 -8.12 -10.49
C GLU A 194 9.15 -8.73 -11.37
N PRO A 195 9.80 -9.84 -10.97
CA PRO A 195 10.88 -10.44 -11.74
C PRO A 195 10.41 -10.94 -13.12
N ALA A 196 9.20 -11.48 -13.19
CA ALA A 196 8.57 -11.87 -14.46
C ALA A 196 8.43 -10.67 -15.41
N TYR A 197 8.07 -9.51 -14.87
CA TYR A 197 7.89 -8.30 -15.66
C TYR A 197 9.21 -7.70 -16.15
N LYS A 198 10.23 -7.65 -15.28
CA LYS A 198 11.60 -7.26 -15.66
C LYS A 198 12.12 -8.07 -16.84
N ARG A 199 11.79 -9.37 -16.88
CA ARG A 199 12.15 -10.26 -17.98
C ARG A 199 11.39 -9.94 -19.26
N THR A 200 10.08 -9.72 -19.20
CA THR A 200 9.26 -9.34 -20.37
C THR A 200 9.70 -8.01 -20.98
N LYS A 201 10.07 -7.03 -20.16
CA LYS A 201 10.62 -5.74 -20.62
C LYS A 201 11.90 -5.94 -21.44
N LYS A 202 12.84 -6.75 -20.94
CA LYS A 202 14.08 -7.08 -21.66
C LYS A 202 13.81 -7.77 -23.00
N TRP A 203 12.89 -8.73 -23.02
CA TRP A 203 12.47 -9.41 -24.24
C TRP A 203 11.86 -8.46 -25.27
N SER A 204 10.98 -7.56 -24.83
CA SER A 204 10.34 -6.58 -25.71
C SER A 204 11.36 -5.65 -26.37
N VAL A 205 12.33 -5.13 -25.60
CA VAL A 205 13.41 -4.29 -26.15
C VAL A 205 14.25 -5.06 -27.17
N TRP A 206 14.57 -6.33 -26.88
CA TRP A 206 15.34 -7.17 -27.81
C TRP A 206 14.59 -7.43 -29.11
N VAL A 207 13.29 -7.77 -29.06
CA VAL A 207 12.45 -7.96 -30.25
C VAL A 207 12.36 -6.68 -31.08
N CYS A 208 12.17 -5.52 -30.45
CA CYS A 208 12.18 -4.23 -31.15
C CYS A 208 13.53 -3.95 -31.84
N ALA A 209 14.66 -4.26 -31.18
CA ALA A 209 15.98 -4.07 -31.77
C ALA A 209 16.21 -4.98 -32.99
N VAL A 210 15.79 -6.25 -32.91
CA VAL A 210 15.86 -7.18 -34.04
C VAL A 210 14.97 -6.71 -35.20
N MET A 211 13.75 -6.26 -34.92
CA MET A 211 12.83 -5.77 -35.95
C MET A 211 13.35 -4.49 -36.62
N LEU A 212 13.93 -3.57 -35.86
CA LEU A 212 14.58 -2.37 -36.40
C LEU A 212 15.75 -2.75 -37.31
N PHE A 213 16.59 -3.71 -36.90
CA PHE A 213 17.70 -4.19 -37.71
C PHE A 213 17.22 -4.75 -39.05
N VAL A 214 16.17 -5.58 -39.05
CA VAL A 214 15.56 -6.11 -40.28
C VAL A 214 15.08 -4.96 -41.18
N LEU A 215 14.36 -3.97 -40.65
CA LEU A 215 13.91 -2.81 -41.42
C LEU A 215 15.10 -2.04 -42.04
N VAL A 216 16.15 -1.77 -41.27
CA VAL A 216 17.35 -1.07 -41.76
C VAL A 216 18.03 -1.85 -42.89
N THR A 217 18.14 -3.18 -42.79
CA THR A 217 18.72 -4.00 -43.87
C THR A 217 17.91 -3.94 -45.17
N ILE A 218 16.57 -3.99 -45.07
CA ILE A 218 15.68 -3.84 -46.22
C ILE A 218 15.79 -2.44 -46.82
N GLY A 219 15.83 -1.40 -45.98
CA GLY A 219 15.99 -0.01 -46.40
C GLY A 219 17.32 0.25 -47.12
N ALA A 220 18.42 -0.31 -46.60
CA ALA A 220 19.73 -0.21 -47.24
C ALA A 220 19.74 -0.88 -48.62
N HIS A 221 19.16 -2.07 -48.75
CA HIS A 221 19.03 -2.75 -50.04
C HIS A 221 18.18 -1.94 -51.03
N ALA A 222 17.06 -1.36 -50.56
CA ALA A 222 16.21 -0.50 -51.38
C ALA A 222 16.98 0.75 -51.88
N LEU A 223 17.77 1.39 -51.02
CA LEU A 223 18.57 2.56 -51.38
C LEU A 223 19.65 2.26 -52.42
N ILE A 224 20.40 1.16 -52.24
CA ILE A 224 21.45 0.74 -53.19
C ILE A 224 20.84 0.39 -54.56
N SER A 225 19.67 -0.25 -54.59
CA SER A 225 18.98 -0.55 -55.84
C SER A 225 18.53 0.73 -56.58
N PHE A 226 18.05 1.74 -55.83
CA PHE A 226 17.62 3.02 -56.38
C PHE A 226 18.79 3.81 -56.99
N THR A 227 19.94 3.87 -56.31
CA THR A 227 21.11 4.60 -56.82
C THR A 227 21.71 3.92 -58.06
N LYS A 228 21.68 2.59 -58.11
CA LYS A 228 22.16 1.81 -59.28
C LYS A 228 21.28 1.99 -60.51
N SER A 229 19.96 2.10 -60.36
CA SER A 229 19.03 2.43 -61.45
C SER A 229 19.25 3.85 -62.00
N GLY A 230 19.68 4.81 -61.17
CA GLY A 230 19.93 6.19 -61.59
C GLY A 230 21.20 6.39 -62.42
N SER A 231 22.25 5.58 -62.20
CA SER A 231 23.54 5.71 -62.89
C SER A 231 23.56 5.13 -64.31
N GLY A 232 22.51 4.42 -64.74
CA GLY A 232 22.43 3.81 -66.08
C GLY A 232 21.76 4.67 -67.15
N ALA A 233 21.30 5.88 -66.81
CA ALA A 233 20.45 6.70 -67.68
C ALA A 233 21.18 7.78 -68.49
N GLU A 234 22.52 7.89 -68.40
CA GLU A 234 23.24 9.04 -68.98
C GLU A 234 24.49 8.64 -69.80
N VAL A 235 24.35 7.76 -70.80
CA VAL A 235 25.26 7.76 -71.98
C VAL A 235 24.48 7.28 -73.22
N ARG A 236 23.73 8.17 -73.87
CA ARG A 236 23.41 8.01 -75.31
C ARG A 236 23.20 9.36 -75.99
N SER A 237 24.32 9.91 -76.47
CA SER A 237 24.45 10.68 -77.73
C SER A 237 25.89 11.22 -77.74
N PRO A 238 26.60 11.35 -78.89
CA PRO A 238 26.02 12.03 -80.06
C PRO A 238 26.57 11.64 -81.45
N ILE A 239 25.95 12.19 -82.52
CA ILE A 239 26.55 12.60 -83.82
C ILE A 239 27.03 11.44 -84.75
N SER A 240 26.87 11.40 -86.07
CA SER A 240 26.23 12.17 -87.15
C SER A 240 26.44 11.38 -88.47
N THR A 241 25.73 11.74 -89.55
CA THR A 241 26.09 11.55 -91.00
C THR A 241 26.22 10.08 -91.49
N GLU A 242 25.89 9.62 -92.69
CA GLU A 242 25.75 10.23 -94.01
C GLU A 242 25.14 9.17 -94.99
N SER A 243 24.39 9.65 -95.98
CA SER A 243 24.33 9.18 -97.38
C SER A 243 23.74 7.81 -97.84
N LEU A 244 23.03 7.93 -98.97
CA LEU A 244 22.96 7.06 -100.16
C LEU A 244 22.09 5.79 -100.16
N GLY A 245 21.05 5.81 -101.02
CA GLY A 245 20.67 4.63 -101.80
C GLY A 245 19.20 4.39 -102.12
N LYS A 246 18.58 5.25 -102.95
CA LYS A 246 17.82 4.93 -104.19
C LYS A 246 16.76 5.98 -104.52
#